data_AF-A0A355IBW5-F1
#
_entry.id   AF-A0A355IBW5-F1
#
_cell.length_a   1.000
_cell.length_b   1.000
_cell.length_c   1.000
_cell.angle_alpha   90.00
_cell.angle_beta   90.00
_cell.angle_gamma   90.00
#
_symmetry.space_group_name_H-M   'P 1'
#
loop_
_entity.id
_entity.type
_entity.pdbx_description
1 polymer ?
#
loop_
_entity_poly.entity_id
_entity_poly.type
_entity_poly.pdbx_seq_one_letter_code
_entity_poly.pdbx_strand_id
1 'polypeptide(L)' 'MRREPLGRRLITCLIVALTIMGLSCIHVSAVLLKLGAKGPLVYQAQDWLYILDYLKVVPDGNFGPVTEG' A
#
# COMPACT_ATOMS: atom_id res chain seq x y z
N MET A 1 37.65 -29.07 8.36
CA MET A 1 36.38 -29.01 7.59
C MET A 1 35.23 -29.30 8.54
N ARG A 2 34.55 -28.26 9.06
CA ARG A 2 33.51 -28.36 10.09
C ARG A 2 32.21 -28.84 9.43
N ARG A 3 31.83 -30.10 9.64
CA ARG A 3 30.55 -30.65 9.16
C ARG A 3 29.43 -30.13 10.05
N GLU A 4 28.71 -29.13 9.56
CA GLU A 4 27.48 -28.63 10.20
C GLU A 4 26.47 -29.79 10.24
N PRO A 5 25.79 -30.04 11.39
CA PRO A 5 24.82 -31.12 11.48
C PRO A 5 23.66 -30.85 10.51
N LEU A 6 23.32 -31.83 9.68
CA LEU A 6 22.29 -31.74 8.63
C LEU A 6 20.97 -31.13 9.16
N GLY A 7 20.62 -31.41 10.41
CA GLY A 7 19.44 -30.85 11.09
C GLY A 7 19.46 -29.34 11.26
N ARG A 8 20.62 -28.70 11.47
CA ARG A 8 20.73 -27.24 11.60
C ARG A 8 20.32 -26.56 10.30
N ARG A 9 20.74 -27.11 9.15
CA ARG A 9 20.39 -26.57 7.82
C ARG A 9 18.90 -26.71 7.55
N LEU A 10 18.29 -27.84 7.91
CA LEU A 10 16.86 -28.09 7.74
C LEU A 10 16.00 -27.15 8.59
N ILE A 11 16.39 -26.94 9.85
CA ILE A 11 15.69 -26.02 10.77
C ILE A 11 15.78 -24.58 10.23
N THR A 12 16.95 -24.15 9.76
CA THR A 12 17.10 -22.83 9.14
C THR A 12 16.23 -22.70 7.89
N CYS A 13 16.17 -23.71 7.01
CA CYS A 13 15.31 -23.68 5.82
C CYS A 13 13.82 -23.59 6.19
N LEU A 14 13.36 -24.30 7.22
CA LEU A 14 11.97 -24.26 7.66
C LEU A 14 11.57 -22.89 8.23
N ILE A 15 12.43 -22.27 9.05
CA ILE A 15 12.19 -20.92 9.58
C ILE A 15 12.14 -19.89 8.45
N VAL A 16 13.05 -19.99 7.49
CA VAL A 16 13.09 -19.10 6.31
C VAL A 16 11.83 -19.29 5.46
N ALA A 17 11.39 -20.52 5.21
CA ALA A 17 10.15 -20.79 4.46
C ALA A 17 8.90 -20.26 5.19
N LEU A 18 8.83 -20.44 6.51
CA LEU A 18 7.72 -19.94 7.33
C LEU A 18 7.66 -18.40 7.38
N THR A 19 8.82 -17.75 7.47
CA THR A 19 8.90 -16.27 7.45
C THR A 19 8.57 -15.70 6.06
N ILE A 20 9.01 -16.33 4.98
CA ILE A 20 8.68 -15.93 3.60
C ILE A 20 7.18 -16.10 3.32
N MET A 21 6.57 -17.22 3.75
CA MET A 21 5.13 -17.42 3.65
C MET A 21 4.35 -16.38 4.47
N GLY A 22 4.81 -16.07 5.67
CA GLY A 22 4.20 -15.05 6.53
C GLY A 22 4.31 -13.63 5.98
N LEU A 23 5.35 -13.29 5.20
CA LEU A 23 5.55 -11.95 4.64
C LEU A 23 4.65 -11.66 3.42
N SER A 24 4.10 -12.70 2.79
CA SER A 24 3.35 -12.61 1.54
C SER A 24 1.92 -12.05 1.71
N CYS A 25 1.47 -11.80 2.94
CA CYS A 25 0.12 -11.28 3.21
C CYS A 25 0.01 -9.74 3.21
N ILE A 26 1.10 -9.01 2.97
CA ILE A 26 1.04 -7.55 2.81
C ILE A 26 0.62 -7.24 1.36
N HIS A 27 -0.66 -7.42 1.06
CA HIS A 27 -1.23 -6.89 -0.18
C HIS A 27 -1.52 -5.40 0.04
N VAL A 28 -0.61 -4.53 -0.43
CA VAL A 28 -0.91 -3.10 -0.56
C VAL A 28 -1.95 -2.99 -1.68
N SER A 29 -3.22 -3.01 -1.32
CA SER A 29 -4.32 -2.73 -2.25
C SER A 29 -4.19 -1.27 -2.69
N ALA A 30 -3.79 -1.04 -3.95
CA ALA A 30 -3.82 0.29 -4.54
C ALA A 30 -5.27 0.75 -4.66
N VAL A 31 -5.60 1.90 -4.04
CA VAL A 31 -6.91 2.52 -4.21
C VAL A 31 -6.93 3.29 -5.52
N LEU A 32 -7.77 2.83 -6.44
CA LEU A 32 -8.01 3.54 -7.70
C LEU A 32 -8.91 4.75 -7.42
N LEU A 33 -8.32 5.95 -7.46
CA LEU A 33 -9.05 7.21 -7.43
C LEU A 33 -9.65 7.47 -8.81
N LYS A 34 -10.98 7.41 -8.90
CA LYS A 34 -11.75 7.60 -10.14
C LYS A 34 -13.07 8.28 -9.83
N LEU A 35 -13.78 8.76 -10.85
CA LEU A 35 -15.11 9.36 -10.69
C LEU A 35 -16.03 8.47 -9.83
N GLY A 36 -16.59 9.08 -8.78
CA GLY A 36 -17.44 8.43 -7.80
C GLY A 36 -16.72 7.79 -6.61
N ALA A 37 -15.38 7.72 -6.60
CA ALA A 37 -14.61 7.28 -5.43
C ALA A 37 -14.81 8.25 -4.25
N LYS A 38 -14.83 7.73 -3.03
CA LYS A 38 -15.01 8.53 -1.81
C LYS A 38 -14.13 8.03 -0.68
N GLY A 39 -13.70 8.94 0.20
CA GLY A 39 -13.08 8.62 1.47
C GLY A 39 -11.74 9.29 1.74
N PRO A 40 -11.01 8.84 2.77
CA PRO A 40 -9.82 9.52 3.28
C PRO A 40 -8.70 9.68 2.26
N LEU A 41 -8.55 8.71 1.36
CA LEU A 41 -7.52 8.75 0.31
C LEU A 41 -7.86 9.74 -0.81
N VAL A 42 -9.15 9.91 -1.12
CA VAL A 42 -9.60 10.96 -2.04
C VAL A 42 -9.34 12.32 -1.41
N TYR A 43 -9.67 12.48 -0.13
CA TYR A 43 -9.41 13.72 0.60
C TYR A 43 -7.92 14.07 0.61
N GLN A 44 -7.07 13.09 0.93
CA GLN A 44 -5.62 13.31 0.94
C GLN A 44 -5.09 13.74 -0.44
N ALA A 45 -5.55 13.11 -1.53
CA ALA A 45 -5.16 13.52 -2.87
C ALA A 45 -5.65 14.95 -3.20
N GLN A 46 -6.90 15.27 -2.86
CA GLN A 46 -7.46 16.60 -3.04
C GLN A 46 -6.73 17.66 -2.21
N ASP A 47 -6.30 17.34 -0.99
CA ASP A 47 -5.53 18.23 -0.11
C ASP A 47 -4.19 18.62 -0.75
N TRP A 48 -3.46 17.65 -1.29
CA TRP A 48 -2.25 17.92 -2.07
C TRP A 48 -2.53 18.82 -3.28
N LEU A 49 -3.59 18.54 -4.05
CA LEU A 49 -3.98 19.36 -5.20
C LEU A 49 -4.37 20.78 -4.80
N TYR A 50 -5.02 20.95 -3.65
CA TYR A 50 -5.42 22.25 -3.12
C TYR A 50 -4.20 23.06 -2.68
N ILE A 51 -3.27 22.46 -1.93
CA ILE A 51 -2.01 23.09 -1.50
C ILE A 51 -1.16 23.51 -2.70
N LEU A 52 -1.11 22.68 -3.74
CA LEU A 52 -0.38 22.95 -4.98
C LEU A 52 -1.13 23.89 -5.93
N ASP A 53 -2.29 24.43 -5.52
CA ASP A 53 -3.10 25.37 -6.29
C ASP A 53 -3.69 24.79 -7.61
N TYR A 54 -3.72 23.46 -7.76
CA TYR A 54 -4.41 22.77 -8.86
C TYR A 54 -5.91 22.65 -8.60
N LEU A 55 -6.32 22.41 -7.35
CA LEU A 55 -7.72 22.33 -6.95
C LEU A 55 -8.14 23.65 -6.30
N LYS A 56 -9.12 24.35 -6.88
CA LYS A 56 -9.62 25.64 -6.37
C LYS A 56 -10.73 25.52 -5.32
N VAL A 57 -11.14 24.29 -5.01
CA VAL A 57 -12.21 23.99 -4.06
C VAL A 57 -11.64 23.28 -2.84
N VAL A 58 -12.30 23.47 -1.70
CA VAL A 58 -11.92 22.82 -0.44
C VAL A 58 -12.04 21.30 -0.60
N PRO A 59 -11.03 20.51 -0.20
CA PRO A 59 -11.09 19.05 -0.19
C PRO A 59 -12.30 18.52 0.59
N ASP A 60 -13.04 17.59 -0.01
CA ASP A 60 -14.29 17.04 0.55
C ASP A 60 -14.33 15.52 0.61
N GLY A 61 -13.29 14.86 0.08
CA GLY A 61 -13.18 13.41 0.01
C GLY A 61 -14.10 12.76 -1.02
N ASN A 62 -14.71 13.52 -1.93
CA ASN A 62 -15.52 13.01 -3.02
C ASN A 62 -14.84 13.25 -4.37
N PHE A 63 -14.52 12.18 -5.10
CA PHE A 63 -13.95 12.29 -6.43
C PHE A 63 -15.08 12.58 -7.42
N GLY A 64 -15.33 13.87 -7.66
CA GLY A 64 -16.33 14.37 -8.60
C GLY A 64 -15.70 15.03 -9.84
N PRO A 65 -16.53 15.66 -10.70
CA PRO A 65 -16.05 16.33 -11.92
C PRO A 65 -15.00 17.42 -11.66
N VAL A 66 -15.04 18.05 -10.48
CA VAL A 66 -14.07 19.08 -10.09
C VAL A 66 -12.69 18.49 -9.79
N THR A 67 -12.63 17.23 -9.35
CA THR A 67 -11.36 16.50 -9.11
C THR A 67 -10.87 15.77 -10.36
N GLU A 68 -11.77 15.45 -11.29
CA GLU A 68 -11.43 14.84 -12.59
C GLU A 68 -10.85 15.84 -13.59
N GLY A 69 -11.27 17.10 -13.50
CA GLY A 69 -10.98 18.17 -14.45
C GLY A 69 -9.58 18.78 -14.39
#